data_AF-A0A1X7SI51-F1
#
_entry.id   AF-A0A1X7SI51-F1
#
_cell.length_a   1.000
_cell.length_b   1.000
_cell.length_c   1.000
_cell.angle_alpha   90.00
_cell.angle_beta   90.00
_cell.angle_gamma   90.00
#
_symmetry.space_group_name_H-M   'P 1'
#
loop_
_entity.id
_entity.type
_entity.pdbx_description
1 polymer ?
#
loop_
_entity_poly.entity_id
_entity_poly.type
_entity_poly.pdbx_seq_one_letter_code
_entity_poly.pdbx_strand_id
1 'polypeptide(L)'
;MLGFRYLSDEKLQGLSHYKYSCIETNPLTIYFFQPWWKTVVKLVPLWVAPNLLTLVGFLFHFSIFLLFCFYDYSFFATGASLAGRIPVWVWFYSAVAHFTGHTLDGIDGKQARRTNSSSPL
;
A
#
# COMPACT_ATOMS: atom_id res chain seq x y z
N MET A 1 -25.95 -28.57 12.65
CA MET A 1 -25.32 -27.30 12.23
C MET A 1 -26.43 -26.34 11.89
N LEU A 2 -26.53 -25.21 12.59
CA LEU A 2 -27.58 -24.20 12.39
C LEU A 2 -27.46 -23.62 10.98
N GLY A 3 -28.39 -23.97 10.10
CA GLY A 3 -28.43 -23.56 8.69
C GLY A 3 -28.86 -22.11 8.48
N PHE A 4 -28.22 -21.17 9.16
CA PHE A 4 -28.43 -19.75 8.88
C PHE A 4 -27.68 -19.37 7.61
N ARG A 5 -28.40 -19.31 6.48
CA ARG A 5 -27.92 -18.63 5.28
C ARG A 5 -27.94 -17.13 5.55
N TYR A 6 -26.76 -16.57 5.83
CA TYR A 6 -26.55 -15.15 6.13
C TYR A 6 -26.93 -14.23 4.94
N LEU A 7 -26.83 -14.74 3.70
CA LEU A 7 -27.17 -14.05 2.46
C LEU A 7 -28.20 -14.85 1.67
N SER A 8 -29.23 -14.16 1.15
CA SER A 8 -30.20 -14.74 0.21
C SER A 8 -29.56 -14.94 -1.18
N ASP A 9 -30.09 -15.89 -1.96
CA ASP A 9 -29.59 -16.20 -3.31
C ASP A 9 -29.63 -14.98 -4.24
N GLU A 10 -30.61 -14.09 -4.05
CA GLU A 10 -30.72 -12.80 -4.75
C GLU A 10 -29.57 -11.84 -4.41
N LYS A 11 -29.16 -11.76 -3.13
CA LYS A 11 -28.01 -10.95 -2.70
C LYS A 11 -26.70 -11.55 -3.19
N LEU A 12 -26.61 -12.89 -3.26
CA LEU A 12 -25.48 -13.60 -3.87
C LEU A 12 -25.36 -13.31 -5.37
N GLN A 13 -26.47 -13.27 -6.10
CA GLN A 13 -26.47 -12.82 -7.51
C GLN A 13 -26.12 -11.33 -7.64
N GLY A 14 -26.50 -10.49 -6.68
CA GLY A 14 -26.11 -9.07 -6.66
C GLY A 14 -24.61 -8.84 -6.48
N LEU A 15 -23.88 -9.75 -5.83
CA LEU A 15 -22.44 -9.64 -5.60
C LEU A 15 -21.62 -9.74 -6.89
N SER A 16 -22.06 -10.53 -7.88
CA SER A 16 -21.36 -10.62 -9.17
C SER A 16 -21.44 -9.31 -9.98
N HIS A 17 -22.47 -8.50 -9.73
CA HIS A 17 -22.67 -7.20 -10.36
C HIS A 17 -22.16 -6.03 -9.50
N TYR A 18 -21.68 -6.29 -8.29
CA TYR A 18 -21.16 -5.25 -7.42
C TYR A 18 -19.88 -4.66 -8.01
N LYS A 19 -19.97 -3.39 -8.40
CA LYS A 19 -18.83 -2.60 -8.85
C LYS A 19 -18.50 -1.60 -7.76
N TYR A 20 -17.31 -1.74 -7.19
CA TYR A 20 -16.80 -0.78 -6.21
C TYR A 20 -16.83 0.64 -6.80
N SER A 21 -17.64 1.51 -6.19
CA SER A 21 -17.86 2.89 -6.60
C SER A 21 -17.51 3.83 -5.45
N CYS A 22 -16.23 3.86 -5.07
CA CYS A 22 -15.77 4.91 -4.18
C CYS A 22 -15.56 6.21 -4.96
N ILE A 23 -16.28 7.24 -4.53
CA ILE A 23 -16.12 8.61 -4.99
C ILE A 23 -15.08 9.25 -4.07
N GLU A 24 -13.89 9.50 -4.62
CA GLU A 24 -12.84 10.24 -3.93
C GLU A 24 -13.27 11.71 -3.77
N THR A 25 -13.32 12.19 -2.53
CA THR A 25 -13.73 13.58 -2.21
C THR A 25 -12.57 14.47 -1.76
N ASN A 26 -11.41 13.89 -1.44
CA ASN A 26 -10.27 14.65 -0.91
C ASN A 26 -9.59 15.46 -2.05
N PRO A 27 -9.52 16.81 -1.94
CA PRO A 27 -8.88 17.65 -2.94
C PRO A 27 -7.41 17.29 -3.21
N LEU A 28 -6.66 16.94 -2.17
CA LEU A 28 -5.24 16.59 -2.29
C LEU A 28 -5.09 15.30 -3.11
N THR A 29 -5.95 14.31 -2.87
CA THR A 29 -5.98 13.07 -3.66
C THR A 29 -6.32 13.36 -5.12
N ILE A 30 -7.36 14.16 -5.38
CA ILE A 30 -7.83 14.47 -6.73
C ILE A 30 -6.77 15.23 -7.54
N TYR A 31 -6.15 16.24 -6.96
CA TYR A 31 -5.25 17.15 -7.68
C TYR A 31 -3.78 16.71 -7.70
N PHE A 32 -3.31 16.02 -6.66
CA PHE A 32 -1.91 15.62 -6.57
C PHE A 32 -1.70 14.12 -6.80
N PHE A 33 -2.32 13.28 -5.97
CA PHE A 33 -2.03 11.84 -5.99
C PHE A 33 -2.59 11.13 -7.21
N GLN A 34 -3.78 11.49 -7.69
CA GLN A 34 -4.36 10.85 -8.88
C GLN A 34 -3.51 11.09 -10.14
N PRO A 35 -3.07 12.32 -10.48
CA PRO A 35 -2.13 12.54 -11.57
C PRO A 35 -0.78 11.83 -11.37
N TRP A 36 -0.24 11.86 -10.14
CA TRP A 36 1.01 11.19 -9.79
C TRP A 36 0.93 9.69 -10.07
N TRP A 37 -0.04 8.99 -9.47
CA TRP A 37 -0.22 7.55 -9.63
C TRP A 37 -0.53 7.14 -11.08
N LYS A 38 -1.31 7.94 -11.82
CA LYS A 38 -1.57 7.69 -13.25
C LYS A 38 -0.31 7.81 -14.11
N THR A 39 0.68 8.58 -13.67
CA THR A 39 1.96 8.72 -14.36
C THR A 39 2.90 7.58 -13.98
N VAL A 40 3.04 7.31 -12.68
CA VAL A 40 3.93 6.25 -12.17
C VAL A 40 3.49 4.87 -12.64
N VAL A 41 2.18 4.57 -12.67
CA VAL A 41 1.70 3.26 -13.12
C VAL A 41 2.15 2.96 -14.56
N LYS A 42 2.28 3.97 -15.43
CA LYS A 42 2.74 3.80 -16.82
C LYS A 42 4.20 3.33 -16.91
N LEU A 43 5.01 3.61 -15.90
CA LEU A 43 6.39 3.12 -15.80
C LEU A 43 6.43 1.62 -15.47
N VAL A 44 5.38 1.09 -14.85
CA VAL A 44 5.26 -0.34 -14.54
C VAL A 44 4.86 -1.10 -15.80
N PRO A 45 5.66 -2.09 -16.24
CA PRO A 45 5.34 -2.88 -17.42
C PRO A 45 4.17 -3.84 -17.14
N LEU A 46 3.42 -4.20 -18.17
CA LEU A 46 2.18 -4.98 -18.05
C LEU A 46 2.38 -6.43 -17.58
N TRP A 47 3.60 -6.96 -17.66
CA TRP A 47 3.93 -8.30 -17.17
C TRP A 47 4.06 -8.36 -15.64
N VAL A 48 4.15 -7.22 -14.96
CA VAL A 48 4.22 -7.16 -13.50
C VAL A 48 2.81 -7.31 -12.93
N ALA A 49 2.63 -8.35 -12.13
CA ALA A 49 1.38 -8.61 -11.42
C ALA A 49 1.10 -7.48 -10.39
N PRO A 50 -0.16 -7.05 -10.22
CA PRO A 50 -0.52 -6.02 -9.23
C PRO A 50 -0.10 -6.37 -7.80
N ASN A 51 -0.32 -7.63 -7.39
CA ASN A 51 0.01 -8.11 -6.04
C ASN A 51 1.53 -8.11 -5.77
N LEU A 52 2.35 -8.09 -6.82
CA LEU A 52 3.80 -7.94 -6.64
C LEU A 52 4.14 -6.50 -6.20
N LEU A 53 3.39 -5.50 -6.65
CA LEU A 53 3.60 -4.10 -6.26
C LEU A 53 3.29 -3.90 -4.77
N THR A 54 2.18 -4.45 -4.29
CA THR A 54 1.84 -4.43 -2.85
C THR A 54 2.84 -5.21 -2.02
N LEU A 55 3.29 -6.37 -2.48
CA LEU A 55 4.32 -7.14 -1.79
C LEU A 55 5.63 -6.35 -1.69
N VAL A 56 6.07 -5.72 -2.78
CA VAL A 56 7.29 -4.89 -2.76
C VAL A 56 7.11 -3.67 -1.85
N GLY A 57 5.94 -3.03 -1.88
CA GLY A 57 5.60 -1.96 -0.95
C GLY A 57 5.63 -2.40 0.52
N PHE A 58 5.12 -3.59 0.82
CA PHE A 58 5.21 -4.21 2.14
C PHE A 58 6.66 -4.46 2.55
N LEU A 59 7.51 -4.97 1.64
CA LEU A 59 8.92 -5.22 1.92
C LEU A 59 9.69 -3.94 2.26
N PHE A 60 9.36 -2.80 1.64
CA PHE A 60 9.92 -1.49 2.04
C PHE A 60 9.51 -1.09 3.46
N HIS A 61 8.25 -1.30 3.85
CA HIS A 61 7.83 -1.02 5.23
C HIS A 61 8.47 -2.00 6.22
N PHE A 62 8.61 -3.27 5.83
CA PHE A 62 9.25 -4.29 6.64
C PHE A 62 10.75 -4.01 6.81
N SER A 63 11.44 -3.52 5.79
CA SER A 63 12.86 -3.13 5.90
C SER A 63 13.04 -1.94 6.84
N ILE A 64 12.14 -0.95 6.80
CA ILE A 64 12.12 0.16 7.76
C ILE A 64 11.95 -0.38 9.18
N PHE A 65 10.98 -1.27 9.40
CA PHE A 65 10.76 -1.91 10.70
C PHE A 65 12.00 -2.63 11.21
N LEU A 66 12.62 -3.50 10.39
CA LEU A 66 13.85 -4.21 10.76
C LEU A 66 14.99 -3.26 11.11
N LEU A 67 15.10 -2.17 10.36
CA LEU A 67 16.16 -1.19 10.54
C LEU A 67 15.99 -0.42 11.86
N PHE A 68 14.76 -0.03 12.22
CA PHE A 68 14.48 0.53 13.55
C PHE A 68 14.65 -0.50 14.67
N CYS A 69 14.27 -1.77 14.46
CA CYS A 69 14.56 -2.83 15.42
C CYS A 69 16.06 -3.04 15.64
N PHE A 70 16.90 -2.82 14.62
CA PHE A 70 18.34 -2.93 14.75
C PHE A 70 18.97 -1.71 15.45
N TYR A 71 18.58 -0.50 15.05
CA TYR A 71 19.17 0.74 15.58
C TYR A 71 18.59 1.19 16.92
N ASP A 72 17.34 0.85 17.21
CA ASP A 72 16.62 1.29 18.41
C ASP A 72 15.77 0.15 19.01
N TYR A 73 16.38 -1.04 19.15
CA TYR A 73 15.74 -2.20 19.78
C TYR A 73 15.18 -1.90 21.18
N SER A 74 15.91 -1.08 21.93
CA SER A 74 15.64 -0.78 23.34
C SER A 74 14.88 0.53 23.55
N PHE A 75 14.47 1.21 22.48
CA PHE A 75 13.70 2.47 22.49
C PHE A 75 14.36 3.61 23.29
N PHE A 76 15.69 3.57 23.45
CA PHE A 76 16.47 4.60 24.14
C PHE A 76 17.14 5.59 23.19
N ALA A 77 16.98 5.43 21.87
CA ALA A 77 17.64 6.29 20.90
C ALA A 77 17.21 7.77 20.95
N THR A 78 16.07 8.07 21.58
CA THR A 78 15.58 9.42 21.89
C THR A 78 16.16 10.01 23.17
N GLY A 79 16.92 9.24 23.95
CA GLY A 79 17.55 9.66 25.20
C GLY A 79 18.72 10.64 25.02
N ALA A 80 19.04 11.40 26.06
CA ALA A 80 20.04 12.47 26.05
C ALA A 80 21.49 12.02 25.76
N SER A 81 21.76 10.71 25.71
CA SER A 81 23.11 10.17 25.46
C SER A 81 23.39 10.03 23.95
N LEU A 82 24.51 10.58 23.48
CA LEU A 82 24.95 10.45 22.08
C LEU A 82 25.20 9.01 21.61
N ALA A 83 25.35 8.05 22.53
CA ALA A 83 25.70 6.67 22.22
C ALA A 83 24.57 5.86 21.56
N GLY A 84 23.32 6.34 21.61
CA GLY A 84 22.15 5.64 21.06
C GLY A 84 21.49 6.29 19.85
N ARG A 85 22.06 7.37 19.27
CA ARG A 85 21.38 8.13 18.22
C ARG A 85 21.30 7.37 16.89
N ILE A 86 20.10 7.30 16.33
CA ILE A 86 19.85 6.75 15.00
C ILE A 86 20.54 7.64 13.94
N PRO A 87 21.38 7.07 13.04
CA PRO A 87 22.06 7.83 12.01
C PRO A 87 21.09 8.61 11.10
N VAL A 88 21.49 9.80 10.62
CA VAL A 88 20.61 10.66 9.79
C VAL A 88 20.16 9.97 8.49
N TRP A 89 21.03 9.15 7.89
CA TRP A 89 20.70 8.44 6.65
C TRP A 89 19.53 7.46 6.83
N VAL A 90 19.33 6.91 8.04
CA VAL A 90 18.21 6.03 8.37
C VAL A 90 16.90 6.77 8.22
N TRP A 91 16.82 8.01 8.71
CA TRP A 91 15.63 8.84 8.58
C TRP A 91 15.34 9.17 7.12
N PHE A 92 16.38 9.49 6.35
CA PHE A 92 16.24 9.75 4.92
C PHE A 92 15.77 8.50 4.16
N TYR A 93 16.39 7.35 4.42
CA TYR A 93 15.97 6.07 3.85
C TYR A 93 14.51 5.76 4.21
N SER A 94 14.13 5.91 5.48
CA SER A 94 12.77 5.65 5.94
C SER A 94 11.75 6.55 5.26
N ALA A 95 12.04 7.84 5.06
CA ALA A 95 11.15 8.75 4.34
C ALA A 95 10.97 8.32 2.87
N VAL A 96 12.07 7.98 2.18
CA VAL A 96 12.03 7.51 0.79
C VAL A 96 11.29 6.18 0.69
N ALA A 97 11.62 5.20 1.53
CA ALA A 97 11.01 3.88 1.53
C ALA A 97 9.51 3.94 1.86
N HIS A 98 9.07 4.79 2.80
CA HIS A 98 7.65 5.04 3.06
C HIS A 98 6.96 5.64 1.83
N PHE A 99 7.56 6.66 1.21
CA PHE A 99 6.98 7.31 0.04
C PHE A 99 6.88 6.35 -1.16
N THR A 100 7.91 5.53 -1.37
CA THR A 100 7.91 4.48 -2.39
C THR A 100 6.86 3.42 -2.08
N GLY A 101 6.80 2.90 -0.86
CA GLY A 101 5.81 1.92 -0.43
C GLY A 101 4.38 2.42 -0.60
N HIS A 102 4.09 3.63 -0.14
CA HIS A 102 2.79 4.29 -0.34
C HIS A 102 2.46 4.50 -1.83
N THR A 103 3.45 4.83 -2.65
CA THR A 103 3.23 5.00 -4.10
C THR A 103 2.93 3.66 -4.77
N LEU A 104 3.65 2.59 -4.42
CA LEU A 104 3.46 1.24 -4.96
C LEU A 104 2.08 0.67 -4.60
N ASP A 105 1.65 0.87 -3.36
CA ASP A 105 0.30 0.53 -2.90
C ASP A 105 -0.75 1.35 -3.65
N GLY A 106 -0.57 2.66 -3.81
CA GLY A 106 -1.53 3.50 -4.55
C GLY A 106 -1.67 3.19 -6.06
N ILE A 107 -0.71 2.48 -6.68
CA ILE A 107 -0.76 2.13 -8.10
C ILE A 107 -1.20 0.68 -8.37
N ASP A 108 -1.25 -0.19 -7.36
CA ASP A 108 -1.54 -1.62 -7.55
C ASP A 108 -2.92 -1.86 -8.19
N GLY A 109 -3.97 -1.21 -7.69
CA GLY A 109 -5.33 -1.33 -8.17
C GLY A 109 -5.51 -0.63 -9.52
N LYS A 110 -4.67 0.37 -9.81
CA LYS A 110 -4.60 0.98 -11.14
C LYS A 110 -3.94 0.02 -12.13
N GLN A 111 -2.92 -0.72 -11.71
CA GLN A 111 -2.31 -1.77 -12.52
C GLN A 111 -3.25 -2.95 -12.72
N ALA A 112 -4.00 -3.38 -11.69
CA ALA A 112 -5.00 -4.45 -11.81
C ALA A 112 -6.09 -4.14 -12.85
N ARG A 113 -6.50 -2.87 -12.93
CA ARG A 113 -7.41 -2.38 -13.98
C ARG A 113 -6.76 -2.41 -15.36
N ARG A 114 -5.46 -2.15 -15.49
CA ARG A 114 -4.73 -2.21 -16.77
C ARG A 114 -4.48 -3.64 -17.24
N THR A 115 -4.28 -4.58 -16.33
CA THR A 115 -4.03 -5.99 -16.62
C THR A 115 -5.32 -6.82 -16.69
N ASN A 116 -6.50 -6.19 -16.55
CA ASN A 116 -7.81 -6.86 -16.42
C ASN A 116 -7.85 -7.96 -15.35
N SER A 117 -6.96 -7.87 -14.36
CA SER A 117 -6.87 -8.83 -13.25
C SER A 117 -7.57 -8.29 -12.01
N SER A 118 -8.56 -7.41 -12.18
CA SER A 118 -9.40 -6.91 -11.10
C SER A 118 -10.32 -8.03 -10.62
N SER A 119 -9.85 -8.78 -9.63
CA SER A 119 -10.69 -9.65 -8.84
C SER A 119 -11.58 -8.79 -7.92
N PRO A 120 -12.80 -9.22 -7.57
CA PRO A 120 -13.61 -8.60 -6.52
C PRO A 120 -13.04 -8.80 -5.10
N LEU A 121 -11.87 -9.42 -4.98
CA LEU A 121 -11.17 -9.76 -3.73
C LEU A 121 -9.99 -8.83 -3.50
#